data_AF-Q8EVA8-F1
#
_entry.id   AF-Q8EVA8-F1
#
_cell.length_a   1.000
_cell.length_b   1.000
_cell.length_c   1.000
_cell.angle_alpha   90.00
_cell.angle_beta   90.00
_cell.angle_gamma   90.00
#
_symmetry.space_group_name_H-M   'P 1'
#
loop_
_entity.id
_entity.type
_entity.pdbx_description
1 polymer ?
#
loop_
_entity_poly.entity_id
_entity_poly.type
_entity_poly.pdbx_seq_one_letter_code
_entity_poly.pdbx_strand_id
1 'polypeptide(L)'
;MKIKKIKLLKALALTGAFGIVATVPVIVSSCSSTDNGGSGNNTGGNGNQGDGGGSGGTGQQENKTVKPELLKDVSLGGSLSTIYSSGSDSKTTNELISEDVKTNPEKYFTNGTELKDVIKQTKVTVDGGFSASEWQNGDPYSTWSTSNGIVKVTYPAAAPQIDIASLNDLKQKTFKDDAAIQTFLTAANLTFTGVTNYTVENQLSLSSGDLLHVNLKGTKSGGNLNVDLQIPVSNINLKATLKISVDATNNESGTNIEAVTDLTTNFSYNIGIDSTVNFTQTGATPTATEAEAKDAQKVLEKLGYVSSGALDNDKISAALGVYNCKFVAKSSEPGEGGKYNVTLTATPFDSNYIWDDGTSGPKDLQFPVSLTVS
;
A
#
# COMPACT_ATOMS: atom_id res chain seq x y z
N MET A 1 49.42 4.86 13.48
CA MET A 1 48.26 3.97 13.72
C MET A 1 47.00 4.83 13.87
N LYS A 2 46.09 4.86 12.88
CA LYS A 2 44.66 5.21 13.04
C LYS A 2 43.86 5.00 11.74
N ILE A 3 43.32 3.79 11.63
CA ILE A 3 42.00 3.42 11.08
C ILE A 3 41.65 3.83 9.63
N LYS A 4 41.63 2.79 8.78
CA LYS A 4 40.99 2.77 7.46
C LYS A 4 39.46 2.86 7.63
N LYS A 5 38.79 3.90 7.12
CA LYS A 5 37.32 3.94 6.96
C LYS A 5 36.83 4.05 5.50
N ILE A 6 37.68 4.49 4.57
CA ILE A 6 37.32 4.73 3.17
C ILE A 6 37.17 3.44 2.32
N LYS A 7 37.55 2.27 2.82
CA LYS A 7 37.41 0.99 2.09
C LYS A 7 36.15 0.17 2.43
N LEU A 8 35.31 0.60 3.38
CA LEU A 8 34.09 -0.13 3.73
C LEU A 8 32.89 0.22 2.82
N LEU A 9 32.82 1.47 2.33
CA LEU A 9 31.74 1.97 1.47
C LEU A 9 31.79 1.48 0.01
N LYS A 10 32.77 0.63 -0.36
CA LYS A 10 32.87 -0.01 -1.69
C LYS A 10 32.63 -1.53 -1.65
N ALA A 11 32.12 -2.05 -0.53
CA ALA A 11 31.79 -3.47 -0.34
C ALA A 11 30.27 -3.75 -0.24
N LEU A 12 29.43 -2.74 -0.53
CA LEU A 12 27.97 -2.87 -0.59
C LEU A 12 27.41 -2.66 -2.01
N ALA A 13 28.26 -2.83 -3.03
CA ALA A 13 27.90 -2.76 -4.43
C ALA A 13 28.57 -3.89 -5.21
N LEU A 14 27.77 -4.59 -6.02
CA LEU A 14 28.07 -5.75 -6.87
C LEU A 14 28.30 -7.12 -6.19
N THR A 15 27.50 -8.10 -6.66
CA THR A 15 27.59 -9.56 -6.47
C THR A 15 27.37 -10.10 -5.03
N GLY A 16 26.69 -11.22 -4.81
CA GLY A 16 26.05 -12.17 -5.75
C GLY A 16 25.25 -13.24 -4.98
N ALA A 17 24.76 -14.26 -5.69
CA ALA A 17 23.93 -15.34 -5.13
C ALA A 17 24.70 -16.30 -4.17
N PHE A 18 23.97 -17.33 -3.70
CA PHE A 18 24.36 -18.43 -2.80
C PHE A 18 24.26 -18.12 -1.28
N GLY A 19 23.59 -18.93 -0.47
CA GLY A 19 22.81 -20.12 -0.81
C GLY A 19 21.97 -20.69 0.34
N ILE A 20 21.04 -21.58 0.02
CA ILE A 20 20.24 -22.34 0.99
C ILE A 20 21.17 -23.29 1.75
N VAL A 21 21.17 -23.21 3.08
CA VAL A 21 21.46 -24.37 3.95
C VAL A 21 20.42 -24.39 5.07
N ALA A 22 19.66 -25.48 5.15
CA ALA A 22 18.66 -25.66 6.19
C ALA A 22 19.30 -26.17 7.49
N THR A 23 19.02 -25.49 8.60
CA THR A 23 19.03 -26.09 9.94
C THR A 23 17.88 -25.50 10.75
N VAL A 24 16.73 -26.18 10.76
CA VAL A 24 15.66 -25.88 11.72
C VAL A 24 16.05 -26.50 13.06
N PRO A 25 16.17 -25.73 14.16
CA PRO A 25 16.23 -26.31 15.49
C PRO A 25 14.85 -26.89 15.80
N VAL A 26 14.73 -28.21 15.84
CA VAL A 26 13.51 -28.88 16.30
C VAL A 26 13.38 -28.63 17.81
N ILE A 27 12.57 -27.65 18.20
CA ILE A 27 12.12 -27.50 19.58
C ILE A 27 10.92 -28.42 19.77
N VAL A 28 11.18 -29.66 20.18
CA VAL A 28 10.14 -30.51 20.78
C VAL A 28 9.88 -29.96 22.19
N SER A 29 8.93 -29.04 22.34
CA SER A 29 8.47 -28.64 23.67
C SER A 29 7.35 -29.58 24.12
N SER A 30 7.76 -30.69 24.74
CA SER A 30 6.86 -31.60 25.43
C SER A 30 6.41 -30.97 26.76
N CYS A 31 5.16 -30.49 26.81
CA CYS A 31 4.44 -30.32 28.08
C CYS A 31 3.16 -31.15 28.03
N SER A 32 3.24 -32.34 28.62
CA SER A 32 2.11 -33.23 28.90
C SER A 32 1.19 -32.65 29.98
N SER A 33 -0.04 -33.17 30.03
CA SER A 33 -1.16 -32.77 30.89
C SER A 33 -0.84 -32.37 32.32
N THR A 34 -1.67 -31.45 32.83
CA THR A 34 -2.26 -31.61 34.17
C THR A 34 -3.78 -31.70 34.04
N ASP A 35 -4.29 -32.93 34.07
CA ASP A 35 -5.64 -33.15 34.60
C ASP A 35 -5.66 -32.68 36.06
N ASN A 36 -6.73 -32.02 36.49
CA ASN A 36 -7.01 -31.81 37.90
C ASN A 36 -8.51 -31.92 38.14
N GLY A 37 -8.94 -33.04 38.73
CA GLY A 37 -10.35 -33.41 38.86
C GLY A 37 -10.97 -33.07 40.22
N GLY A 38 -12.31 -33.12 40.27
CA GLY A 38 -13.13 -32.97 41.47
C GLY A 38 -14.19 -31.85 41.33
N SER A 39 -15.46 -32.02 41.71
CA SER A 39 -16.10 -33.18 42.36
C SER A 39 -17.64 -33.13 42.27
N GLY A 40 -18.27 -34.28 42.00
CA GLY A 40 -19.63 -34.66 42.44
C GLY A 40 -20.85 -34.18 41.61
N ASN A 41 -22.00 -34.86 41.64
CA ASN A 41 -22.29 -36.26 42.04
C ASN A 41 -23.72 -36.67 41.58
N ASN A 42 -23.94 -37.95 41.20
CA ASN A 42 -25.21 -38.74 41.21
C ASN A 42 -26.54 -38.13 40.67
N THR A 43 -27.40 -38.82 39.90
CA THR A 43 -27.65 -40.24 39.58
C THR A 43 -28.07 -40.38 38.09
N GLY A 44 -28.27 -41.54 37.45
CA GLY A 44 -28.15 -42.95 37.83
C GLY A 44 -29.28 -43.80 37.20
N GLY A 45 -28.96 -44.95 36.57
CA GLY A 45 -29.90 -45.73 35.75
C GLY A 45 -29.40 -47.15 35.44
N ASN A 46 -30.20 -48.14 35.79
CA ASN A 46 -29.84 -49.54 36.02
C ASN A 46 -29.60 -50.43 34.76
N GLY A 47 -28.55 -51.26 34.79
CA GLY A 47 -28.52 -52.64 34.24
C GLY A 47 -28.31 -52.89 32.73
N ASN A 48 -27.25 -53.62 32.35
CA ASN A 48 -27.24 -55.10 32.30
C ASN A 48 -25.83 -55.65 31.90
N GLN A 49 -25.54 -56.91 32.20
CA GLN A 49 -24.27 -57.59 31.84
C GLN A 49 -24.29 -58.12 30.39
N GLY A 50 -23.13 -58.13 29.73
CA GLY A 50 -22.94 -58.71 28.39
C GLY A 50 -21.47 -58.72 27.99
N ASP A 51 -20.75 -59.76 28.40
CA ASP A 51 -19.37 -60.02 27.96
C ASP A 51 -19.36 -60.53 26.51
N GLY A 52 -18.48 -59.98 25.66
CA GLY A 52 -18.50 -60.25 24.22
C GLY A 52 -17.74 -59.19 23.42
N GLY A 53 -16.50 -59.50 23.03
CA GLY A 53 -15.61 -58.54 22.37
C GLY A 53 -16.08 -58.09 20.98
N GLY A 54 -15.88 -56.80 20.68
CA GLY A 54 -16.16 -56.24 19.36
C GLY A 54 -15.78 -54.77 19.27
N SER A 55 -14.68 -54.48 18.56
CA SER A 55 -14.29 -53.17 18.02
C SER A 55 -14.53 -51.95 18.93
N GLY A 56 -13.56 -51.67 19.81
CA GLY A 56 -13.43 -50.34 20.39
C GLY A 56 -13.10 -49.34 19.28
N GLY A 57 -14.12 -48.67 18.75
CA GLY A 57 -13.99 -47.66 17.73
C GLY A 57 -13.15 -46.49 18.24
N THR A 58 -11.86 -46.50 17.95
CA THR A 58 -11.09 -45.26 17.88
C THR A 58 -11.80 -44.38 16.85
N GLY A 59 -12.20 -43.18 17.27
CA GLY A 59 -12.68 -42.18 16.32
C GLY A 59 -11.53 -41.84 15.40
N GLN A 60 -11.47 -42.48 14.23
CA GLN A 60 -10.54 -42.11 13.19
C GLN A 60 -10.86 -40.67 12.82
N GLN A 61 -9.99 -39.73 13.18
CA GLN A 61 -9.94 -38.46 12.47
C GLN A 61 -9.60 -38.81 11.02
N GLU A 62 -10.61 -38.76 10.15
CA GLU A 62 -10.38 -38.85 8.72
C GLU A 62 -9.51 -37.66 8.31
N ASN A 63 -8.28 -37.92 7.89
CA ASN A 63 -7.38 -36.90 7.37
C ASN A 63 -7.95 -36.38 6.05
N LYS A 64 -8.69 -35.26 6.12
CA LYS A 64 -9.25 -34.58 4.96
C LYS A 64 -8.13 -33.90 4.18
N THR A 65 -7.90 -34.30 2.93
CA THR A 65 -7.04 -33.55 2.02
C THR A 65 -7.88 -32.55 1.23
N VAL A 66 -7.47 -31.28 1.23
CA VAL A 66 -8.07 -30.18 0.48
C VAL A 66 -7.12 -29.79 -0.64
N LYS A 67 -7.63 -29.73 -1.87
CA LYS A 67 -6.91 -29.19 -3.02
C LYS A 67 -7.18 -27.69 -3.12
N PRO A 68 -6.19 -26.79 -3.07
CA PRO A 68 -6.43 -25.36 -3.20
C PRO A 68 -7.01 -25.02 -4.58
N GLU A 69 -8.08 -24.22 -4.60
CA GLU A 69 -8.75 -23.78 -5.82
C GLU A 69 -8.77 -22.25 -5.86
N LEU A 70 -8.02 -21.63 -6.78
CA LEU A 70 -8.00 -20.16 -6.88
C LEU A 70 -9.32 -19.58 -7.39
N LEU A 71 -9.66 -18.40 -6.87
CA LEU A 71 -10.56 -17.48 -7.55
C LEU A 71 -9.96 -17.08 -8.90
N LYS A 72 -10.79 -17.04 -9.95
CA LYS A 72 -10.37 -16.59 -11.29
C LYS A 72 -9.91 -15.12 -11.30
N ASP A 73 -10.58 -14.30 -10.51
CA ASP A 73 -10.39 -12.86 -10.43
C ASP A 73 -10.33 -12.48 -8.93
N VAL A 74 -9.19 -11.93 -8.51
CA VAL A 74 -8.92 -11.43 -7.15
C VAL A 74 -8.79 -9.91 -7.23
N SER A 75 -9.78 -9.19 -6.67
CA SER A 75 -9.79 -7.72 -6.63
C SER A 75 -9.75 -7.24 -5.18
N LEU A 76 -8.64 -6.63 -4.80
CA LEU A 76 -8.35 -6.13 -3.47
C LEU A 76 -8.10 -4.63 -3.48
N GLY A 77 -8.01 -4.05 -2.30
CA GLY A 77 -7.43 -2.74 -2.10
C GLY A 77 -7.19 -2.43 -0.63
N GLY A 78 -6.41 -1.38 -0.39
CA GLY A 78 -5.95 -0.97 0.94
C GLY A 78 -4.55 -0.36 0.89
N SER A 79 -3.87 -0.33 2.02
CA SER A 79 -2.57 0.33 2.18
C SER A 79 -1.48 -0.16 1.22
N LEU A 80 -0.64 0.77 0.74
CA LEU A 80 0.54 0.47 -0.07
C LEU A 80 1.46 -0.60 0.57
N SER A 81 1.54 -0.62 1.90
CA SER A 81 2.35 -1.58 2.68
C SER A 81 2.00 -3.06 2.44
N THR A 82 0.81 -3.36 1.90
CA THR A 82 0.38 -4.72 1.53
C THR A 82 1.09 -5.25 0.26
N ILE A 83 1.62 -4.36 -0.59
CA ILE A 83 2.25 -4.71 -1.86
C ILE A 83 3.66 -4.13 -2.05
N TYR A 84 4.08 -3.21 -1.19
CA TYR A 84 5.39 -2.57 -1.23
C TYR A 84 5.97 -2.41 0.18
N SER A 85 7.28 -2.61 0.31
CA SER A 85 8.01 -2.29 1.54
C SER A 85 9.41 -1.77 1.22
N SER A 86 9.96 -0.94 2.12
CA SER A 86 11.27 -0.32 1.98
C SER A 86 12.02 -0.31 3.31
N GLY A 87 13.30 -0.64 3.30
CA GLY A 87 14.13 -0.67 4.51
C GLY A 87 15.16 -1.80 4.48
N SER A 88 15.78 -2.09 5.63
CA SER A 88 16.71 -3.21 5.81
C SER A 88 16.06 -4.57 5.61
N ASP A 89 14.80 -4.70 6.02
CA ASP A 89 14.03 -5.93 6.06
C ASP A 89 12.90 -5.91 5.01
N SER A 90 13.13 -5.20 3.90
CA SER A 90 12.16 -5.06 2.81
C SER A 90 11.94 -6.39 2.09
N LYS A 91 10.65 -6.73 1.92
CA LYS A 91 10.15 -7.85 1.15
C LYS A 91 9.72 -7.39 -0.24
N THR A 92 9.86 -8.28 -1.22
CA THR A 92 9.31 -8.10 -2.56
C THR A 92 7.78 -8.12 -2.55
N THR A 93 7.14 -7.55 -3.58
CA THR A 93 5.69 -7.60 -3.76
C THR A 93 5.16 -9.05 -3.82
N ASN A 94 5.92 -9.97 -4.41
CA ASN A 94 5.61 -11.40 -4.41
C ASN A 94 5.56 -12.00 -3.00
N GLU A 95 6.51 -11.66 -2.13
CA GLU A 95 6.55 -12.12 -0.74
C GLU A 95 5.41 -11.52 0.09
N LEU A 96 5.12 -10.22 -0.06
CA LEU A 96 4.02 -9.56 0.64
C LEU A 96 2.65 -10.13 0.24
N ILE A 97 2.42 -10.36 -1.06
CA ILE A 97 1.19 -11.02 -1.53
C ILE A 97 1.12 -12.47 -1.03
N SER A 98 2.24 -13.21 -0.96
CA SER A 98 2.26 -14.55 -0.36
C SER A 98 1.85 -14.54 1.12
N GLU A 99 2.24 -13.50 1.86
CA GLU A 99 1.83 -13.31 3.26
C GLU A 99 0.34 -12.95 3.39
N ASP A 100 -0.23 -12.13 2.49
CA ASP A 100 -1.69 -11.87 2.47
C ASP A 100 -2.49 -13.12 2.09
N VAL A 101 -2.03 -13.90 1.10
CA VAL A 101 -2.62 -15.20 0.72
C VAL A 101 -2.70 -16.16 1.91
N LYS A 102 -1.67 -16.19 2.75
CA LYS A 102 -1.62 -17.03 3.96
C LYS A 102 -2.46 -16.50 5.12
N THR A 103 -2.66 -15.17 5.19
CA THR A 103 -3.39 -14.50 6.26
C THR A 103 -4.90 -14.46 5.97
N ASN A 104 -5.26 -14.29 4.70
CA ASN A 104 -6.61 -14.07 4.20
C ASN A 104 -6.95 -14.99 3.00
N PRO A 105 -6.78 -16.33 3.10
CA PRO A 105 -6.98 -17.24 1.97
C PRO A 105 -8.39 -17.19 1.35
N GLU A 106 -9.41 -16.80 2.12
CA GLU A 106 -10.77 -16.54 1.61
C GLU A 106 -10.85 -15.44 0.53
N LYS A 107 -9.84 -14.57 0.43
CA LYS A 107 -9.72 -13.54 -0.61
C LYS A 107 -9.12 -14.06 -1.92
N TYR A 108 -8.52 -15.25 -1.90
CA TYR A 108 -7.72 -15.81 -3.01
C TYR A 108 -8.23 -17.16 -3.52
N PHE A 109 -8.84 -17.98 -2.65
CA PHE A 109 -9.30 -19.33 -2.98
C PHE A 109 -10.81 -19.46 -2.80
N THR A 110 -11.48 -20.16 -3.73
CA THR A 110 -12.91 -20.52 -3.62
C THR A 110 -13.20 -21.33 -2.34
N ASN A 111 -12.23 -22.15 -1.91
CA ASN A 111 -12.26 -22.95 -0.70
C ASN A 111 -11.36 -22.38 0.43
N GLY A 112 -11.07 -21.08 0.42
CA GLY A 112 -10.16 -20.44 1.37
C GLY A 112 -10.51 -20.63 2.85
N THR A 113 -11.80 -20.76 3.19
CA THR A 113 -12.26 -21.10 4.54
C THR A 113 -11.72 -22.44 5.04
N GLU A 114 -11.59 -23.44 4.16
CA GLU A 114 -11.04 -24.76 4.50
C GLU A 114 -9.51 -24.75 4.65
N LEU A 115 -8.85 -23.79 3.99
CA LEU A 115 -7.40 -23.63 4.00
C LEU A 115 -6.89 -22.81 5.20
N LYS A 116 -7.77 -22.07 5.89
CA LYS A 116 -7.42 -20.93 6.76
C LYS A 116 -6.37 -21.18 7.84
N ASP A 117 -6.31 -22.39 8.42
CA ASP A 117 -5.34 -22.70 9.46
C ASP A 117 -4.14 -23.53 8.98
N VAL A 118 -4.33 -24.41 7.98
CA VAL A 118 -3.27 -25.24 7.42
C VAL A 118 -2.34 -24.45 6.50
N ILE A 119 -2.85 -23.49 5.73
CA ILE A 119 -2.03 -22.70 4.78
C ILE A 119 -0.99 -21.82 5.48
N LYS A 120 -1.25 -21.39 6.72
CA LYS A 120 -0.33 -20.58 7.54
C LYS A 120 1.02 -21.27 7.78
N GLN A 121 1.02 -22.59 7.89
CA GLN A 121 2.23 -23.41 8.08
C GLN A 121 2.88 -23.83 6.75
N THR A 122 2.19 -23.60 5.64
CA THR A 122 2.58 -24.05 4.30
C THR A 122 3.51 -23.04 3.63
N LYS A 123 4.37 -23.50 2.72
CA LYS A 123 5.08 -22.60 1.81
C LYS A 123 4.13 -22.23 0.66
N VAL A 124 3.84 -20.93 0.56
CA VAL A 124 3.15 -20.34 -0.59
C VAL A 124 4.19 -19.55 -1.39
N THR A 125 4.19 -19.72 -2.71
CA THR A 125 5.04 -18.96 -3.62
C THR A 125 4.14 -18.22 -4.60
N VAL A 126 4.37 -16.91 -4.75
CA VAL A 126 3.65 -16.05 -5.70
C VAL A 126 4.65 -15.53 -6.73
N ASP A 127 4.25 -15.54 -8.00
CA ASP A 127 4.95 -14.85 -9.08
C ASP A 127 3.95 -14.00 -9.88
N GLY A 128 4.06 -12.67 -9.74
CA GLY A 128 3.36 -11.70 -10.58
C GLY A 128 4.24 -10.99 -11.61
N GLY A 129 5.50 -11.41 -11.80
CA GLY A 129 6.44 -10.76 -12.73
C GLY A 129 6.83 -9.32 -12.37
N PHE A 130 6.62 -8.89 -11.12
CA PHE A 130 6.86 -7.51 -10.69
C PHE A 130 8.35 -7.11 -10.78
N SER A 131 8.64 -6.00 -11.46
CA SER A 131 9.99 -5.45 -11.58
C SER A 131 10.01 -3.92 -11.66
N ALA A 132 11.14 -3.35 -11.24
CA ALA A 132 11.50 -1.93 -11.34
C ALA A 132 12.91 -1.73 -11.94
N SER A 133 13.44 -2.72 -12.66
CA SER A 133 14.78 -2.71 -13.26
C SER A 133 15.00 -1.60 -14.31
N GLU A 134 13.93 -1.08 -14.91
CA GLU A 134 14.00 0.04 -15.89
C GLU A 134 14.29 1.40 -15.22
N TRP A 135 14.17 1.50 -13.89
CA TRP A 135 14.26 2.74 -13.13
C TRP A 135 15.58 2.91 -12.36
N GLN A 136 16.63 2.20 -12.77
CA GLN A 136 17.93 2.24 -12.07
C GLN A 136 18.86 3.39 -12.52
N ASN A 137 18.52 4.05 -13.64
CA ASN A 137 19.30 5.13 -14.24
C ASN A 137 18.84 6.51 -13.77
N GLY A 138 19.75 7.49 -13.79
CA GLY A 138 19.49 8.88 -13.38
C GLY A 138 19.83 9.13 -11.91
N ASP A 139 19.58 10.35 -11.45
CA ASP A 139 19.82 10.72 -10.05
C ASP A 139 18.68 10.21 -9.14
N PRO A 140 18.96 9.94 -7.84
CA PRO A 140 17.93 9.68 -6.85
C PRO A 140 17.21 10.98 -6.45
N TYR A 141 15.97 10.88 -5.99
CA TYR A 141 15.14 12.04 -5.59
C TYR A 141 15.82 12.97 -4.56
N SER A 142 16.55 12.41 -3.60
CA SER A 142 17.33 13.18 -2.62
C SER A 142 18.39 14.09 -3.23
N THR A 143 18.86 13.79 -4.45
CA THR A 143 19.76 14.64 -5.22
C THR A 143 18.95 15.63 -6.07
N TRP A 144 18.19 15.13 -7.05
CA TRP A 144 17.64 16.02 -8.08
C TRP A 144 16.57 16.96 -7.55
N SER A 145 15.74 16.56 -6.58
CA SER A 145 14.66 17.42 -6.02
C SER A 145 15.13 18.72 -5.36
N THR A 146 16.43 18.82 -5.06
CA THR A 146 17.06 20.03 -4.51
C THR A 146 17.54 21.01 -5.59
N SER A 147 17.41 20.66 -6.87
CA SER A 147 17.87 21.48 -7.99
C SER A 147 16.96 22.67 -8.24
N ASN A 148 17.56 23.84 -8.51
CA ASN A 148 16.82 25.05 -8.85
C ASN A 148 16.04 24.90 -10.16
N GLY A 149 14.84 25.48 -10.22
CA GLY A 149 14.04 25.57 -11.44
C GLY A 149 13.21 24.33 -11.79
N ILE A 150 13.10 23.35 -10.88
CA ILE A 150 12.14 22.24 -11.02
C ILE A 150 10.72 22.76 -10.77
N VAL A 151 9.82 22.51 -11.72
CA VAL A 151 8.39 22.76 -11.55
C VAL A 151 7.76 21.53 -10.90
N LYS A 152 7.17 21.70 -9.72
CA LYS A 152 6.40 20.64 -9.06
C LYS A 152 4.97 20.64 -9.58
N VAL A 153 4.45 19.47 -9.94
CA VAL A 153 3.06 19.28 -10.37
C VAL A 153 2.52 18.00 -9.74
N THR A 154 1.37 18.08 -9.09
CA THR A 154 0.68 16.90 -8.57
C THR A 154 -0.24 16.35 -9.66
N TYR A 155 -0.29 15.03 -9.81
CA TYR A 155 -1.26 14.37 -10.68
C TYR A 155 -2.67 14.60 -10.08
N PRO A 156 -3.59 15.24 -10.81
CA PRO A 156 -4.81 15.76 -10.20
C PRO A 156 -5.83 14.66 -9.95
N ALA A 157 -6.65 14.80 -8.90
CA ALA A 157 -7.62 13.77 -8.50
C ALA A 157 -8.67 13.43 -9.58
N ALA A 158 -8.93 14.38 -10.49
CA ALA A 158 -9.84 14.23 -11.62
C ALA A 158 -9.24 13.52 -12.85
N ALA A 159 -7.94 13.21 -12.84
CA ALA A 159 -7.30 12.47 -13.93
C ALA A 159 -7.60 10.95 -13.82
N PRO A 160 -7.50 10.19 -14.92
CA PRO A 160 -7.71 8.74 -14.89
C PRO A 160 -6.73 8.02 -13.95
N GLN A 161 -7.20 6.99 -13.24
CA GLN A 161 -6.28 6.08 -12.55
C GLN A 161 -5.34 5.36 -13.54
N ILE A 162 -4.17 4.99 -13.02
CA ILE A 162 -3.04 4.45 -13.76
C ILE A 162 -2.94 2.96 -13.47
N ASP A 163 -3.46 2.15 -14.39
CA ASP A 163 -3.36 0.69 -14.34
C ASP A 163 -1.96 0.22 -14.78
N ILE A 164 -1.23 -0.48 -13.90
CA ILE A 164 0.11 -1.00 -14.18
C ILE A 164 0.24 -2.46 -13.78
N ALA A 165 0.97 -3.27 -14.56
CA ALA A 165 1.37 -4.62 -14.14
C ALA A 165 2.61 -4.61 -13.24
N SER A 166 3.44 -3.57 -13.34
CA SER A 166 4.63 -3.35 -12.52
C SER A 166 5.17 -1.92 -12.73
N LEU A 167 6.21 -1.51 -11.99
CA LEU A 167 6.88 -0.24 -12.26
C LEU A 167 7.57 -0.25 -13.64
N ASN A 168 8.12 -1.38 -14.10
CA ASN A 168 8.61 -1.48 -15.48
C ASN A 168 7.49 -1.26 -16.51
N ASP A 169 6.29 -1.79 -16.27
CA ASP A 169 5.12 -1.60 -17.14
C ASP A 169 4.72 -0.11 -17.20
N LEU A 170 4.75 0.61 -16.07
CA LEU A 170 4.57 2.07 -16.01
C LEU A 170 5.59 2.80 -16.91
N LYS A 171 6.87 2.39 -16.87
CA LYS A 171 7.91 2.97 -17.74
C LYS A 171 7.65 2.68 -19.21
N GLN A 172 7.35 1.42 -19.55
CA GLN A 172 7.27 0.94 -20.92
C GLN A 172 5.94 1.32 -21.63
N LYS A 173 4.88 1.63 -20.88
CA LYS A 173 3.61 2.16 -21.42
C LYS A 173 3.53 3.69 -21.36
N THR A 174 3.76 4.26 -20.19
CA THR A 174 3.44 5.68 -19.91
C THR A 174 4.63 6.62 -20.16
N PHE A 175 5.84 6.19 -19.78
CA PHE A 175 7.04 7.02 -19.81
C PHE A 175 8.10 6.54 -20.81
N LYS A 176 7.64 5.89 -21.89
CA LYS A 176 8.50 5.21 -22.88
C LYS A 176 9.23 6.18 -23.80
N ASP A 177 8.50 7.17 -24.29
CA ASP A 177 8.93 8.15 -25.29
C ASP A 177 8.10 9.44 -25.18
N ASP A 178 8.53 10.48 -25.89
CA ASP A 178 7.90 11.81 -25.88
C ASP A 178 6.39 11.76 -26.19
N ALA A 179 5.97 10.92 -27.13
CA ALA A 179 4.58 10.80 -27.54
C ALA A 179 3.72 10.14 -26.44
N ALA A 180 4.22 9.08 -25.80
CA ALA A 180 3.57 8.45 -24.65
C ALA A 180 3.41 9.44 -23.47
N ILE A 181 4.48 10.19 -23.16
CA ILE A 181 4.48 11.18 -22.07
C ILE A 181 3.50 12.32 -22.36
N GLN A 182 3.52 12.91 -23.57
CA GLN A 182 2.57 13.96 -23.94
C GLN A 182 1.12 13.46 -23.92
N THR A 183 0.85 12.22 -24.34
CA THR A 183 -0.48 11.60 -24.28
C THR A 183 -0.97 11.48 -22.84
N PHE A 184 -0.11 10.99 -21.95
CA PHE A 184 -0.40 10.83 -20.53
C PHE A 184 -0.66 12.18 -19.83
N LEU A 185 0.21 13.16 -20.06
CA LEU A 185 0.05 14.52 -19.52
C LEU A 185 -1.24 15.18 -20.03
N THR A 186 -1.56 15.02 -21.32
CA THR A 186 -2.80 15.55 -21.91
C THR A 186 -4.04 14.88 -21.31
N ALA A 187 -4.03 13.56 -21.12
CA ALA A 187 -5.13 12.83 -20.49
C ALA A 187 -5.36 13.25 -19.02
N ALA A 188 -4.31 13.69 -18.34
CA ALA A 188 -4.36 14.27 -17.00
C ALA A 188 -4.67 15.78 -16.96
N ASN A 189 -4.92 16.41 -18.12
CA ASN A 189 -5.08 17.86 -18.28
C ASN A 189 -3.88 18.70 -17.77
N LEU A 190 -2.67 18.13 -17.82
CA LEU A 190 -1.41 18.78 -17.45
C LEU A 190 -0.71 19.32 -18.70
N THR A 191 -0.79 20.64 -18.93
CA THR A 191 -0.25 21.28 -20.14
C THR A 191 0.97 22.17 -19.85
N PHE A 192 2.07 21.94 -20.56
CA PHE A 192 3.27 22.79 -20.50
C PHE A 192 3.52 23.47 -21.84
N THR A 193 3.22 24.76 -21.94
CA THR A 193 3.24 25.51 -23.21
C THR A 193 4.64 25.58 -23.82
N GLY A 194 4.75 25.10 -25.06
CA GLY A 194 5.96 25.19 -25.88
C GLY A 194 7.06 24.21 -25.49
N VAL A 195 6.71 23.04 -24.94
CA VAL A 195 7.64 21.99 -24.50
C VAL A 195 7.46 20.73 -25.33
N THR A 196 8.56 20.11 -25.77
CA THR A 196 8.61 18.88 -26.57
C THR A 196 9.79 17.99 -26.16
N ASN A 197 9.93 16.80 -26.74
CA ASN A 197 11.05 15.86 -26.49
C ASN A 197 11.17 15.47 -25.00
N TYR A 198 10.06 15.04 -24.40
CA TYR A 198 10.05 14.59 -23.01
C TYR A 198 10.85 13.29 -22.80
N THR A 199 11.62 13.26 -21.71
CA THR A 199 12.32 12.08 -21.21
C THR A 199 12.19 11.98 -19.68
N VAL A 200 12.45 10.79 -19.14
CA VAL A 200 12.62 10.55 -17.70
C VAL A 200 14.11 10.56 -17.35
N GLU A 201 14.51 11.35 -16.35
CA GLU A 201 15.92 11.47 -15.92
C GLU A 201 16.20 11.01 -14.48
N ASN A 202 15.28 10.30 -13.82
CA ASN A 202 15.45 9.86 -12.42
C ASN A 202 15.30 8.36 -12.16
N GLN A 203 15.90 7.95 -11.04
CA GLN A 203 15.45 6.80 -10.28
C GLN A 203 14.13 7.13 -9.58
N LEU A 204 13.18 6.19 -9.59
CA LEU A 204 11.91 6.36 -8.85
C LEU A 204 12.17 6.56 -7.36
N SER A 205 11.30 7.34 -6.74
CA SER A 205 11.29 7.53 -5.30
C SER A 205 9.87 7.77 -4.82
N LEU A 206 9.60 7.35 -3.59
CA LEU A 206 8.41 7.71 -2.85
C LEU A 206 8.78 8.78 -1.81
N SER A 207 7.97 9.82 -1.66
CA SER A 207 8.02 10.69 -0.49
C SER A 207 6.78 10.50 0.39
N SER A 208 6.99 10.56 1.71
CA SER A 208 5.98 10.33 2.75
C SER A 208 5.18 9.01 2.64
N GLY A 209 5.62 8.07 1.81
CA GLY A 209 4.89 6.82 1.52
C GLY A 209 3.77 6.95 0.48
N ASP A 210 3.37 8.16 0.10
CA ASP A 210 2.12 8.42 -0.64
C ASP A 210 2.32 9.13 -2.00
N LEU A 211 3.50 9.72 -2.28
CA LEU A 211 3.80 10.35 -3.58
C LEU A 211 4.92 9.65 -4.33
N LEU A 212 4.65 9.16 -5.55
CA LEU A 212 5.63 8.68 -6.52
C LEU A 212 6.17 9.84 -7.36
N HIS A 213 7.50 10.02 -7.36
CA HIS A 213 8.18 11.09 -8.07
C HIS A 213 8.77 10.66 -9.42
N VAL A 214 8.37 11.34 -10.49
CA VAL A 214 8.90 11.17 -11.85
C VAL A 214 9.44 12.52 -12.35
N ASN A 215 10.75 12.61 -12.59
CA ASN A 215 11.39 13.77 -13.18
C ASN A 215 11.25 13.74 -14.70
N LEU A 216 10.29 14.49 -15.22
CA LEU A 216 10.10 14.68 -16.66
C LEU A 216 10.89 15.89 -17.13
N LYS A 217 11.82 15.68 -18.04
CA LYS A 217 12.57 16.74 -18.70
C LYS A 217 12.07 16.94 -20.12
N GLY A 218 11.71 18.17 -20.46
CA GLY A 218 11.34 18.55 -21.81
C GLY A 218 12.19 19.71 -22.33
N THR A 219 12.33 19.80 -23.65
CA THR A 219 12.99 20.91 -24.35
C THR A 219 12.01 22.07 -24.51
N LYS A 220 12.45 23.31 -24.23
CA LYS A 220 11.67 24.54 -24.44
C LYS A 220 12.52 25.59 -25.18
N SER A 221 11.88 26.54 -25.84
CA SER A 221 12.60 27.72 -26.36
C SER A 221 13.38 28.41 -25.23
N GLY A 222 14.72 28.47 -25.36
CA GLY A 222 15.62 29.06 -24.37
C GLY A 222 16.16 28.11 -23.28
N GLY A 223 15.82 26.81 -23.27
CA GLY A 223 16.40 25.87 -22.30
C GLY A 223 15.64 24.56 -22.13
N ASN A 224 15.77 23.96 -20.95
CA ASN A 224 15.01 22.76 -20.56
C ASN A 224 13.99 23.12 -19.47
N LEU A 225 12.84 22.46 -19.50
CA LEU A 225 11.93 22.37 -18.37
C LEU A 225 12.18 21.05 -17.65
N ASN A 226 12.39 21.08 -16.33
CA ASN A 226 12.35 19.89 -15.49
C ASN A 226 11.08 19.94 -14.64
N VAL A 227 10.33 18.84 -14.61
CA VAL A 227 9.06 18.71 -13.91
C VAL A 227 9.15 17.56 -12.92
N ASP A 228 8.96 17.85 -11.64
CA ASP A 228 8.65 16.85 -10.62
C ASP A 228 7.16 16.52 -10.75
N LEU A 229 6.86 15.48 -11.52
CA LEU A 229 5.52 14.91 -11.58
C LEU A 229 5.33 14.02 -10.36
N GLN A 230 4.46 14.48 -9.46
CA GLN A 230 4.13 13.85 -8.20
C GLN A 230 2.81 13.09 -8.36
N ILE A 231 2.88 11.78 -8.49
CA ILE A 231 1.71 10.90 -8.66
C ILE A 231 1.35 10.33 -7.29
N PRO A 232 0.20 10.66 -6.69
CA PRO A 232 -0.26 9.97 -5.51
C PRO A 232 -0.40 8.47 -5.77
N VAL A 233 0.07 7.63 -4.86
CA VAL A 233 0.05 6.17 -5.07
C VAL A 233 -1.36 5.62 -5.17
N SER A 234 -2.35 6.31 -4.58
CA SER A 234 -3.78 5.99 -4.73
C SER A 234 -4.37 6.29 -6.12
N ASN A 235 -3.63 6.93 -7.02
CA ASN A 235 -3.96 6.93 -8.46
C ASN A 235 -3.51 5.65 -9.17
N ILE A 236 -2.77 4.74 -8.52
CA ILE A 236 -2.17 3.57 -9.17
C ILE A 236 -2.92 2.29 -8.78
N ASN A 237 -3.34 1.53 -9.79
CA ASN A 237 -3.85 0.17 -9.62
C ASN A 237 -2.82 -0.84 -10.11
N LEU A 238 -2.47 -1.82 -9.27
CA LEU A 238 -1.63 -2.95 -9.68
C LEU A 238 -2.50 -4.03 -10.32
N LYS A 239 -2.42 -4.20 -11.65
CA LYS A 239 -3.20 -5.17 -12.43
C LYS A 239 -2.29 -6.15 -13.15
N ALA A 240 -2.23 -7.39 -12.67
CA ALA A 240 -1.32 -8.43 -13.15
C ALA A 240 -1.99 -9.81 -13.20
N THR A 241 -1.38 -10.77 -13.89
CA THR A 241 -1.70 -12.19 -13.72
C THR A 241 -0.75 -12.75 -12.67
N LEU A 242 -1.27 -13.23 -11.54
CA LEU A 242 -0.47 -13.97 -10.57
C LEU A 242 -0.44 -15.44 -10.92
N LYS A 243 0.72 -16.07 -10.67
CA LYS A 243 0.87 -17.50 -10.47
C LYS A 243 1.03 -17.77 -8.99
N ILE A 244 0.25 -18.68 -8.43
CA ILE A 244 0.34 -19.09 -7.03
C ILE A 244 0.60 -20.60 -6.97
N SER A 245 1.65 -20.97 -6.26
CA SER A 245 1.99 -22.35 -5.92
C SER A 245 1.89 -22.55 -4.41
N VAL A 246 1.34 -23.68 -4.00
CA VAL A 246 1.18 -24.07 -2.59
C VAL A 246 1.76 -25.47 -2.43
N ASP A 247 2.75 -25.62 -1.54
CA ASP A 247 3.35 -26.92 -1.26
C ASP A 247 2.35 -27.83 -0.51
N ALA A 248 2.52 -29.15 -0.59
CA ALA A 248 1.70 -30.07 0.18
C ALA A 248 2.00 -29.97 1.69
N THR A 249 0.99 -30.23 2.52
CA THR A 249 1.18 -30.48 3.96
C THR A 249 0.95 -31.94 4.31
N ASN A 250 1.63 -32.40 5.37
CA ASN A 250 1.42 -33.70 5.97
C ASN A 250 1.21 -33.53 7.47
N ASN A 251 -0.05 -33.38 7.85
CA ASN A 251 -0.56 -33.37 9.21
C ASN A 251 -1.17 -34.74 9.50
N GLU A 252 -0.57 -35.46 10.45
CA GLU A 252 -0.95 -36.84 10.76
C GLU A 252 -2.35 -36.97 11.39
N SER A 253 -2.91 -35.88 11.94
CA SER A 253 -4.20 -35.84 12.63
C SER A 253 -5.04 -34.60 12.29
N GLY A 254 -5.13 -34.23 11.01
CA GLY A 254 -5.86 -33.03 10.61
C GLY A 254 -6.07 -32.85 9.10
N THR A 255 -6.32 -31.60 8.71
CA THR A 255 -6.50 -31.22 7.30
C THR A 255 -5.15 -31.11 6.59
N ASN A 256 -5.04 -31.75 5.44
CA ASN A 256 -3.88 -31.71 4.54
C ASN A 256 -4.15 -30.83 3.32
N ILE A 257 -3.10 -30.26 2.74
CA ILE A 257 -3.14 -29.55 1.47
C ILE A 257 -2.53 -30.44 0.38
N GLU A 258 -3.22 -30.59 -0.75
CA GLU A 258 -2.63 -31.12 -1.99
C GLU A 258 -1.70 -30.07 -2.61
N ALA A 259 -0.50 -30.47 -3.03
CA ALA A 259 0.41 -29.56 -3.73
C ALA A 259 -0.21 -29.07 -5.05
N VAL A 260 -0.12 -27.76 -5.30
CA VAL A 260 -0.52 -27.13 -6.57
C VAL A 260 0.57 -26.18 -7.05
N THR A 261 0.75 -26.12 -8.37
CA THR A 261 1.82 -25.34 -9.01
C THR A 261 1.24 -24.43 -10.09
N ASP A 262 1.71 -23.18 -10.12
CA ASP A 262 1.39 -22.17 -11.13
C ASP A 262 -0.12 -22.01 -11.42
N LEU A 263 -0.97 -22.12 -10.39
CA LEU A 263 -2.38 -21.76 -10.53
C LEU A 263 -2.49 -20.26 -10.84
N THR A 264 -3.25 -19.90 -11.87
CA THR A 264 -3.33 -18.52 -12.35
C THR A 264 -4.60 -17.81 -11.89
N THR A 265 -4.46 -16.53 -11.57
CA THR A 265 -5.57 -15.62 -11.28
C THR A 265 -5.31 -14.23 -11.87
N ASN A 266 -6.36 -13.55 -12.32
CA ASN A 266 -6.29 -12.12 -12.57
C ASN A 266 -6.28 -11.39 -11.23
N PHE A 267 -5.30 -10.54 -11.00
CA PHE A 267 -5.13 -9.80 -9.76
C PHE A 267 -5.24 -8.31 -10.01
N SER A 268 -6.05 -7.63 -9.20
CA SER A 268 -6.16 -6.18 -9.15
C SER A 268 -5.99 -5.73 -7.70
N TYR A 269 -5.07 -4.80 -7.43
CA TYR A 269 -4.92 -4.13 -6.14
C TYR A 269 -5.05 -2.62 -6.31
N ASN A 270 -6.10 -2.05 -5.74
CA ASN A 270 -6.33 -0.61 -5.67
C ASN A 270 -5.64 -0.04 -4.43
N ILE A 271 -4.65 0.83 -4.61
CA ILE A 271 -3.93 1.43 -3.48
C ILE A 271 -4.83 2.47 -2.84
N GLY A 272 -5.15 2.29 -1.57
CA GLY A 272 -6.01 3.18 -0.82
C GLY A 272 -5.32 4.51 -0.49
N ILE A 273 -6.13 5.55 -0.33
CA ILE A 273 -5.72 6.88 0.15
C ILE A 273 -5.24 6.74 1.60
N ASP A 274 -4.02 7.20 1.89
CA ASP A 274 -3.55 7.38 3.27
C ASP A 274 -4.32 8.54 3.92
N SER A 275 -4.91 8.31 5.08
CA SER A 275 -5.65 9.34 5.84
C SER A 275 -4.78 10.16 6.80
N THR A 276 -3.47 9.91 6.81
CA THR A 276 -2.49 10.58 7.67
C THR A 276 -2.24 12.03 7.22
N VAL A 277 -2.64 12.98 8.07
CA VAL A 277 -2.45 14.41 7.79
C VAL A 277 -1.02 14.85 8.11
N ASN A 278 -0.29 15.27 7.08
CA ASN A 278 1.09 15.74 7.10
C ASN A 278 1.19 17.27 6.94
N PHE A 279 0.22 18.02 7.47
CA PHE A 279 0.12 19.47 7.28
C PHE A 279 1.25 20.25 7.96
N THR A 280 1.91 21.12 7.18
CA THR A 280 2.76 22.20 7.70
C THR A 280 2.35 23.50 7.03
N GLN A 281 1.91 24.49 7.82
CA GLN A 281 1.59 25.82 7.30
C GLN A 281 2.86 26.48 6.74
N THR A 282 2.77 26.95 5.51
CA THR A 282 3.85 27.67 4.81
C THR A 282 3.41 29.10 4.45
N GLY A 283 4.38 29.97 4.17
CA GLY A 283 4.12 31.37 3.89
C GLY A 283 3.92 32.22 5.14
N ALA A 284 3.29 33.39 4.99
CA ALA A 284 2.99 34.30 6.08
C ALA A 284 1.72 33.88 6.85
N THR A 285 1.71 34.07 8.17
CA THR A 285 0.51 33.91 9.00
C THR A 285 -0.58 34.88 8.53
N PRO A 286 -1.74 34.40 8.07
CA PRO A 286 -2.80 35.28 7.59
C PRO A 286 -3.56 35.94 8.75
N THR A 287 -4.18 37.10 8.46
CA THR A 287 -4.99 37.86 9.42
C THR A 287 -6.48 37.56 9.26
N ALA A 288 -7.17 37.36 10.37
CA ALA A 288 -8.61 37.10 10.42
C ALA A 288 -9.26 37.85 11.60
N THR A 289 -10.52 38.21 11.46
CA THR A 289 -11.37 38.60 12.61
C THR A 289 -11.73 37.37 13.45
N GLU A 290 -12.18 37.56 14.69
CA GLU A 290 -12.61 36.44 15.56
C GLU A 290 -13.75 35.60 14.93
N ALA A 291 -14.63 36.23 14.15
CA ALA A 291 -15.71 35.56 13.44
C ALA A 291 -15.18 34.72 12.26
N GLU A 292 -14.27 35.28 11.44
CA GLU A 292 -13.62 34.54 10.34
C GLU A 292 -12.76 33.38 10.85
N ALA A 293 -12.10 33.53 12.00
CA ALA A 293 -11.25 32.49 12.58
C ALA A 293 -12.05 31.26 13.05
N LYS A 294 -13.36 31.42 13.32
CA LYS A 294 -14.27 30.32 13.69
C LYS A 294 -15.02 29.72 12.48
N ASP A 295 -14.80 30.26 11.28
CA ASP A 295 -15.37 29.77 10.03
C ASP A 295 -14.27 29.07 9.21
N ALA A 296 -14.35 27.74 9.12
CA ALA A 296 -13.41 26.93 8.36
C ALA A 296 -13.31 27.36 6.89
N GLN A 297 -14.41 27.72 6.24
CA GLN A 297 -14.38 28.16 4.84
C GLN A 297 -13.59 29.47 4.70
N LYS A 298 -13.74 30.40 5.66
CA LYS A 298 -12.96 31.64 5.70
C LYS A 298 -11.49 31.39 6.01
N VAL A 299 -11.15 30.49 6.93
CA VAL A 299 -9.75 30.13 7.21
C VAL A 299 -9.08 29.53 5.97
N LEU A 300 -9.76 28.62 5.25
CA LEU A 300 -9.25 28.01 4.00
C LEU A 300 -9.10 29.04 2.88
N GLU A 301 -10.02 30.00 2.77
CA GLU A 301 -9.92 31.14 1.84
C GLU A 301 -8.66 31.98 2.11
N LYS A 302 -8.39 32.30 3.39
CA LYS A 302 -7.21 33.08 3.82
C LYS A 302 -5.89 32.32 3.61
N LEU A 303 -5.92 30.98 3.61
CA LEU A 303 -4.78 30.12 3.29
C LEU A 303 -4.57 29.94 1.76
N GLY A 304 -5.45 30.48 0.91
CA GLY A 304 -5.35 30.36 -0.54
C GLY A 304 -5.86 29.03 -1.12
N TYR A 305 -6.63 28.26 -0.33
CA TYR A 305 -7.21 26.97 -0.72
C TYR A 305 -8.61 27.10 -1.34
N VAL A 306 -9.02 28.30 -1.71
CA VAL A 306 -10.24 28.58 -2.49
C VAL A 306 -9.87 29.04 -3.89
N SER A 307 -10.53 28.48 -4.90
CA SER A 307 -10.40 28.84 -6.31
C SER A 307 -11.79 28.98 -6.91
N SER A 308 -12.04 30.09 -7.62
CA SER A 308 -13.35 30.40 -8.23
C SER A 308 -14.56 30.30 -7.27
N GLY A 309 -14.36 30.54 -5.98
CA GLY A 309 -15.39 30.47 -4.93
C GLY A 309 -15.66 29.08 -4.35
N ALA A 310 -14.97 28.03 -4.82
CA ALA A 310 -15.03 26.68 -4.27
C ALA A 310 -13.69 26.27 -3.64
N LEU A 311 -13.69 25.23 -2.80
CA LEU A 311 -12.44 24.64 -2.29
C LEU A 311 -11.63 24.00 -3.42
N ASP A 312 -10.34 24.29 -3.44
CA ASP A 312 -9.37 23.78 -4.41
C ASP A 312 -8.80 22.45 -3.89
N ASN A 313 -9.44 21.35 -4.27
CA ASN A 313 -9.15 20.02 -3.72
C ASN A 313 -7.70 19.57 -3.94
N ASP A 314 -7.10 19.89 -5.09
CA ASP A 314 -5.72 19.51 -5.39
C ASP A 314 -4.72 20.31 -4.54
N LYS A 315 -4.97 21.61 -4.29
CA LYS A 315 -4.17 22.39 -3.33
C LYS A 315 -4.32 21.89 -1.90
N ILE A 316 -5.53 21.54 -1.46
CA ILE A 316 -5.77 21.00 -0.11
C ILE A 316 -5.06 19.65 0.02
N SER A 317 -5.18 18.77 -0.96
CA SER A 317 -4.49 17.48 -0.99
C SER A 317 -2.98 17.63 -0.84
N ALA A 318 -2.37 18.51 -1.65
CA ALA A 318 -0.93 18.78 -1.58
C ALA A 318 -0.48 19.45 -0.27
N ALA A 319 -1.36 20.22 0.39
CA ALA A 319 -1.05 20.84 1.69
C ALA A 319 -1.19 19.86 2.86
N LEU A 320 -2.18 18.96 2.82
CA LEU A 320 -2.45 17.98 3.88
C LEU A 320 -1.66 16.69 3.71
N GLY A 321 -1.19 16.38 2.50
CA GLY A 321 -0.63 15.06 2.18
C GLY A 321 -1.68 13.95 2.17
N VAL A 322 -2.93 14.27 1.82
CA VAL A 322 -4.05 13.31 1.70
C VAL A 322 -4.70 13.54 0.33
N TYR A 323 -4.42 12.66 -0.62
CA TYR A 323 -4.76 12.89 -2.03
C TYR A 323 -6.09 12.24 -2.46
N ASN A 324 -6.48 12.49 -3.71
CA ASN A 324 -7.64 11.89 -4.36
C ASN A 324 -8.96 12.04 -3.57
N CYS A 325 -9.12 13.19 -2.92
CA CYS A 325 -10.29 13.53 -2.12
C CYS A 325 -11.02 14.78 -2.65
N LYS A 326 -12.32 14.85 -2.36
CA LYS A 326 -13.12 16.08 -2.32
C LYS A 326 -13.24 16.52 -0.88
N PHE A 327 -12.97 17.78 -0.60
CA PHE A 327 -13.02 18.35 0.75
C PHE A 327 -14.22 19.27 0.93
N VAL A 328 -14.80 19.21 2.12
CA VAL A 328 -15.85 20.13 2.58
C VAL A 328 -15.42 20.72 3.92
N ALA A 329 -15.49 22.03 4.06
CA ALA A 329 -15.23 22.73 5.32
C ALA A 329 -16.25 22.32 6.39
N LYS A 330 -15.79 21.90 7.57
CA LYS A 330 -16.65 21.42 8.67
C LYS A 330 -16.70 22.36 9.86
N SER A 331 -15.55 22.69 10.46
CA SER A 331 -15.46 23.58 11.62
C SER A 331 -14.04 24.13 11.79
N SER A 332 -13.91 25.28 12.45
CA SER A 332 -12.61 25.79 12.90
C SER A 332 -12.75 26.25 14.35
N GLU A 333 -12.06 25.57 15.25
CA GLU A 333 -12.19 25.79 16.69
C GLU A 333 -10.86 26.28 17.28
N PRO A 334 -10.86 27.13 18.33
CA PRO A 334 -9.65 27.49 19.04
C PRO A 334 -8.89 26.25 19.54
N GLY A 335 -7.61 26.16 19.16
CA GLY A 335 -6.69 25.11 19.57
C GLY A 335 -5.60 25.64 20.51
N GLU A 336 -4.60 24.80 20.78
CA GLU A 336 -3.49 25.17 21.65
C GLU A 336 -2.54 26.19 21.01
N GLY A 337 -1.86 27.00 21.84
CA GLY A 337 -0.79 27.89 21.40
C GLY A 337 -1.22 29.02 20.47
N GLY A 338 -2.49 29.44 20.51
CA GLY A 338 -3.02 30.49 19.63
C GLY A 338 -3.32 30.04 18.19
N LYS A 339 -3.39 28.72 17.98
CA LYS A 339 -3.81 28.13 16.70
C LYS A 339 -5.31 27.84 16.68
N TYR A 340 -5.83 27.52 15.50
CA TYR A 340 -7.18 27.05 15.26
C TYR A 340 -7.12 25.67 14.62
N ASN A 341 -7.87 24.72 15.16
CA ASN A 341 -8.00 23.37 14.61
C ASN A 341 -9.06 23.39 13.52
N VAL A 342 -8.63 23.44 12.26
CA VAL A 342 -9.52 23.35 11.10
C VAL A 342 -9.85 21.88 10.88
N THR A 343 -11.14 21.57 10.76
CA THR A 343 -11.65 20.25 10.42
C THR A 343 -12.30 20.29 9.04
N LEU A 344 -11.92 19.35 8.18
CA LEU A 344 -12.53 19.09 6.88
C LEU A 344 -13.17 17.71 6.90
N THR A 345 -14.28 17.53 6.18
CA THR A 345 -14.70 16.19 5.76
C THR A 345 -14.09 15.92 4.39
N ALA A 346 -13.25 14.89 4.31
CA ALA A 346 -12.68 14.37 3.08
C ALA A 346 -13.50 13.17 2.61
N THR A 347 -13.86 13.15 1.33
CA THR A 347 -14.54 12.02 0.67
C THR A 347 -13.68 11.58 -0.52
N PRO A 348 -13.46 10.28 -0.77
CA PRO A 348 -12.79 9.81 -1.98
C PRO A 348 -13.40 10.47 -3.24
N PHE A 349 -12.55 10.88 -4.19
CA PHE A 349 -12.96 11.80 -5.27
C PHE A 349 -14.08 11.21 -6.13
N ASP A 350 -14.05 9.91 -6.39
CA ASP A 350 -15.13 9.12 -6.97
C ASP A 350 -15.07 7.67 -6.45
N SER A 351 -15.93 6.80 -6.99
CA SER A 351 -16.03 5.39 -6.58
C SER A 351 -14.84 4.50 -6.95
N ASN A 352 -13.87 5.00 -7.72
CA ASN A 352 -12.64 4.27 -8.05
C ASN A 352 -11.60 4.38 -6.93
N TYR A 353 -11.77 5.31 -5.99
CA TYR A 353 -10.88 5.50 -4.86
C TYR A 353 -11.49 4.93 -3.56
N ILE A 354 -10.62 4.39 -2.72
CA ILE A 354 -10.91 3.87 -1.38
C ILE A 354 -9.86 4.41 -0.40
N TRP A 355 -10.09 4.27 0.89
CA TRP A 355 -9.06 4.48 1.90
C TRP A 355 -8.14 3.27 2.05
N ASP A 356 -6.97 3.51 2.63
CA ASP A 356 -5.98 2.52 3.05
C ASP A 356 -6.54 1.37 3.93
N ASP A 357 -7.58 1.63 4.73
CA ASP A 357 -8.32 0.64 5.52
C ASP A 357 -9.37 -0.16 4.72
N GLY A 358 -9.52 0.10 3.42
CA GLY A 358 -10.48 -0.55 2.52
C GLY A 358 -11.89 0.05 2.53
N THR A 359 -12.16 1.09 3.33
CA THR A 359 -13.46 1.78 3.33
C THR A 359 -13.59 2.80 2.20
N SER A 360 -14.82 3.23 1.88
CA SER A 360 -15.11 4.25 0.84
C SER A 360 -15.95 5.43 1.33
N GLY A 361 -16.28 5.46 2.63
CA GLY A 361 -17.06 6.54 3.25
C GLY A 361 -16.25 7.81 3.49
N PRO A 362 -16.89 8.94 3.85
CA PRO A 362 -16.17 10.15 4.25
C PRO A 362 -15.39 9.95 5.57
N LYS A 363 -14.23 10.59 5.68
CA LYS A 363 -13.44 10.73 6.92
C LYS A 363 -13.28 12.20 7.29
N ASP A 364 -13.28 12.52 8.58
CA ASP A 364 -12.91 13.86 9.04
C ASP A 364 -11.39 13.96 9.23
N LEU A 365 -10.79 15.01 8.70
CA LEU A 365 -9.36 15.34 8.82
C LEU A 365 -9.22 16.65 9.60
N GLN A 366 -8.32 16.69 10.56
CA GLN A 366 -8.06 17.88 11.38
C GLN A 366 -6.59 18.32 11.27
N PHE A 367 -6.36 19.63 11.15
CA PHE A 367 -5.03 20.22 11.13
C PHE A 367 -4.97 21.59 11.83
N PRO A 368 -3.84 21.92 12.47
CA PRO A 368 -3.70 23.18 13.20
C PRO A 368 -3.21 24.32 12.30
N VAL A 369 -3.95 25.43 12.28
CA VAL A 369 -3.65 26.65 11.53
C VAL A 369 -3.31 27.79 12.49
N SER A 370 -2.24 28.52 12.22
CA SER A 370 -1.87 29.74 12.93
C SER A 370 -2.48 30.95 12.24
N LEU A 371 -3.17 31.80 12.99
CA LEU A 371 -3.84 33.02 12.52
C LEU A 371 -3.42 34.22 13.38
N THR A 372 -3.31 35.40 12.77
CA THR A 372 -3.28 36.66 13.52
C THR A 372 -4.72 37.12 13.68
N VAL A 373 -5.27 37.04 14.91
CA VAL A 373 -6.66 37.44 15.19
C VAL A 373 -6.70 38.87 15.73
N SER A 374 -7.53 39.73 15.12
CA SER A 374 -7.66 41.16 15.41
C SER A 374 -9.08 41.67 15.24
#